data_AF-A0A661XVU7-F1
#
_entry.id   AF-A0A661XVU7-F1
#
_cell.length_a   1.000
_cell.length_b   1.000
_cell.length_c   1.000
_cell.angle_alpha   90.00
_cell.angle_beta   90.00
_cell.angle_gamma   90.00
#
_symmetry.space_group_name_H-M   'P 1'
#
loop_
_entity.id
_entity.type
_entity.pdbx_description
1 polymer ?
#
loop_
_entity_poly.entity_id
_entity_poly.type
_entity_poly.pdbx_seq_one_letter_code
_entity_poly.pdbx_strand_id
1 'polypeptide(L)'
;YEDMQDKRLPRKKDNNFELLRSEFEKIMIRIDLSNFDFNNTDEELFSQYYEMLNMKQLKYLEDSLVLKLETRRVDFKTYLDGNIYLRNTERVKKDSIGQANADAQKAKIKNKKKLKKPVPGESFYDFLSNYDNIALYKIAKNLARNNYNYLQRSQEEFKNRKKYITRYKIEQHRKIMLSFACIVLFFIGAPLGAIIRKGGFGFPVVFSIIFFLIFHITSTAGEKMAKQDVAPAFFGMWLGIIVLLPFSIFLTNKAINDSTILDKEFYNRFLIPITRFLRIRKKENESTPA
;
A
#
# COMPACT_ATOMS: atom_id res chain seq x y z
N TYR A 1 -32.04 -13.32 -37.46
CA TYR A 1 -31.10 -14.45 -37.47
C TYR A 1 -31.00 -14.94 -38.90
N GLU A 2 -30.19 -14.27 -39.70
CA GLU A 2 -29.51 -14.91 -40.82
C GLU A 2 -28.09 -15.13 -40.34
N ASP A 3 -27.71 -16.39 -40.19
CA ASP A 3 -26.35 -16.77 -39.89
C ASP A 3 -25.46 -16.30 -41.03
N MET A 4 -24.69 -15.23 -40.82
CA MET A 4 -23.50 -14.96 -41.62
C MET A 4 -22.46 -16.00 -41.22
N GLN A 5 -22.63 -17.20 -41.77
CA GLN A 5 -21.58 -18.21 -41.79
C GLN A 5 -20.33 -17.58 -42.40
N ASP A 6 -19.29 -17.53 -41.59
CA ASP A 6 -17.94 -17.11 -41.96
C ASP A 6 -17.43 -18.06 -43.06
N LYS A 7 -17.75 -17.72 -44.33
CA LYS A 7 -17.15 -18.34 -45.50
C LYS A 7 -15.67 -18.00 -45.43
N ARG A 8 -14.89 -18.95 -44.93
CA ARG A 8 -13.42 -18.91 -44.81
C ARG A 8 -12.80 -18.48 -46.13
N LEU A 9 -12.60 -17.17 -46.30
CA LEU A 9 -11.80 -16.61 -47.38
C LEU A 9 -10.31 -16.84 -47.05
N PRO A 10 -9.47 -17.14 -48.05
CA PRO A 10 -8.06 -17.42 -47.83
C PRO A 10 -7.38 -16.21 -47.18
N ARG A 11 -6.72 -16.46 -46.05
CA ARG A 11 -6.01 -15.49 -45.20
C ARG A 11 -4.98 -14.71 -46.02
N LYS A 12 -5.36 -13.54 -46.54
CA LYS A 12 -4.41 -12.51 -46.95
C LYS A 12 -4.09 -11.68 -45.71
N LYS A 13 -2.80 -11.55 -45.42
CA LYS A 13 -2.26 -10.96 -44.20
C LYS A 13 -2.26 -9.42 -44.32
N ASP A 14 -3.44 -8.82 -44.38
CA ASP A 14 -3.60 -7.39 -44.20
C ASP A 14 -3.97 -7.12 -42.73
N ASN A 15 -3.12 -6.36 -42.03
CA ASN A 15 -3.28 -5.99 -40.61
C ASN A 15 -4.33 -4.89 -40.39
N ASN A 16 -5.28 -4.70 -41.31
CA ASN A 16 -6.41 -3.81 -41.14
C ASN A 16 -7.60 -4.64 -40.68
N PHE A 17 -7.81 -4.69 -39.37
CA PHE A 17 -9.10 -5.11 -38.84
C PHE A 17 -10.12 -4.00 -39.17
N GLU A 18 -10.94 -4.22 -40.20
CA GLU A 18 -12.08 -3.34 -40.48
C GLU A 18 -13.02 -3.38 -39.27
N LEU A 19 -13.21 -2.24 -38.62
CA LEU A 19 -14.18 -2.11 -37.53
C LEU A 19 -15.58 -2.27 -38.13
N LEU A 20 -16.17 -3.45 -37.97
CA LEU A 20 -17.56 -3.70 -38.33
C LEU A 20 -18.46 -2.90 -37.38
N ARG A 21 -19.05 -1.82 -37.92
CA ARG A 21 -20.12 -1.08 -37.25
C ARG A 21 -21.45 -1.65 -37.73
N SER A 22 -22.24 -2.17 -36.80
CA SER A 22 -23.57 -2.68 -37.07
C SER A 22 -24.60 -1.84 -36.32
N GLU A 23 -25.65 -1.43 -37.02
CA GLU A 23 -26.79 -0.69 -36.47
C GLU A 23 -27.96 -1.64 -36.24
N PHE A 24 -28.65 -1.49 -35.11
CA PHE A 24 -29.76 -2.36 -34.73
C PHE A 24 -30.87 -1.54 -34.09
N GLU A 25 -32.12 -1.85 -34.41
CA GLU A 25 -33.29 -1.22 -33.79
C GLU A 25 -33.46 -1.68 -32.32
N LYS A 26 -33.16 -2.95 -32.02
CA LYS A 26 -33.23 -3.51 -30.66
C LYS A 26 -32.23 -4.64 -30.46
N ILE A 27 -31.36 -4.51 -29.47
CA ILE A 27 -30.43 -5.56 -29.04
C ILE A 27 -31.00 -6.21 -27.77
N MET A 28 -31.27 -7.52 -27.82
CA MET A 28 -31.64 -8.30 -26.64
C MET A 28 -30.44 -9.13 -26.19
N ILE A 29 -29.78 -8.68 -25.11
CA ILE A 29 -28.71 -9.43 -24.45
C ILE A 29 -29.38 -10.40 -23.47
N ARG A 30 -29.27 -11.71 -23.74
CA ARG A 30 -29.68 -12.74 -22.79
C ARG A 30 -28.49 -13.08 -21.91
N ILE A 31 -28.49 -12.56 -20.68
CA ILE A 31 -27.49 -12.91 -19.67
C ILE A 31 -28.04 -14.09 -18.88
N ASP A 32 -27.32 -15.21 -18.89
CA ASP A 32 -27.63 -16.35 -18.03
C ASP A 32 -27.25 -16.01 -16.58
N LEU A 33 -28.27 -15.90 -15.72
CA LEU A 33 -28.11 -15.61 -14.30
C LEU A 33 -28.02 -16.88 -13.43
N SER A 34 -27.96 -18.07 -14.02
CA SER A 34 -27.88 -19.33 -13.27
C SER A 34 -26.64 -19.41 -12.36
N ASN A 35 -25.55 -18.73 -12.71
CA ASN A 35 -24.34 -18.61 -11.87
C ASN A 35 -24.42 -17.49 -10.81
N PHE A 36 -25.47 -16.66 -10.84
CA PHE A 36 -25.80 -15.66 -9.80
C PHE A 36 -26.82 -16.19 -8.79
N ASP A 37 -27.27 -17.44 -8.94
CA ASP A 37 -28.05 -18.11 -7.92
C ASP A 37 -27.25 -18.10 -6.61
N PHE A 38 -27.92 -17.94 -5.46
CA PHE A 38 -27.31 -17.71 -4.14
C PHE A 38 -26.60 -18.96 -3.60
N ASN A 39 -25.71 -19.56 -4.39
CA ASN A 39 -24.74 -20.53 -3.92
C ASN A 39 -23.76 -19.75 -3.05
N ASN A 40 -23.68 -20.13 -1.78
CA ASN A 40 -22.76 -19.55 -0.79
C ASN A 40 -21.39 -19.37 -1.44
N THR A 41 -21.03 -18.13 -1.74
CA THR A 41 -19.73 -17.83 -2.32
C THR A 41 -18.67 -18.33 -1.34
N ASP A 42 -17.67 -19.09 -1.81
CA ASP A 42 -16.74 -19.81 -0.93
C ASP A 42 -16.18 -18.86 0.14
N GLU A 43 -16.65 -19.03 1.38
CA GLU A 43 -16.31 -18.17 2.52
C GLU A 43 -14.79 -18.13 2.76
N GLU A 44 -14.10 -19.22 2.39
CA GLU A 44 -12.65 -19.33 2.42
C GLU A 44 -11.94 -18.27 1.58
N LEU A 45 -12.47 -17.90 0.40
CA LEU A 45 -11.90 -16.88 -0.48
C LEU A 45 -11.91 -15.48 0.18
N PHE A 46 -12.91 -15.19 1.01
CA PHE A 46 -13.11 -13.89 1.65
C PHE A 46 -12.61 -13.83 3.10
N SER A 47 -12.45 -14.98 3.74
CA SER A 47 -12.00 -15.10 5.14
C SER A 47 -10.66 -14.40 5.41
N GLN A 48 -9.80 -14.29 4.39
CA GLN A 48 -8.48 -13.68 4.51
C GLN A 48 -8.47 -12.19 4.18
N TYR A 49 -9.59 -11.62 3.73
CA TYR A 49 -9.68 -10.22 3.36
C TYR A 49 -9.75 -9.35 4.61
N TYR A 50 -8.65 -8.65 4.92
CA TYR A 50 -8.49 -7.82 6.12
C TYR A 50 -9.58 -6.76 6.31
N GLU A 51 -10.23 -6.31 5.24
CA GLU A 51 -11.33 -5.34 5.30
C GLU A 51 -12.60 -5.93 5.96
N MET A 52 -12.83 -7.23 5.77
CA MET A 52 -14.04 -7.95 6.22
C MET A 52 -13.92 -8.50 7.65
N LEU A 53 -12.73 -8.47 8.25
CA LEU A 53 -12.46 -9.08 9.55
C LEU A 53 -12.94 -8.23 10.73
N ASN A 54 -13.43 -8.86 11.80
CA ASN A 54 -13.77 -8.17 13.04
C ASN A 54 -12.50 -7.71 13.80
N MET A 55 -12.62 -6.75 14.71
CA MET A 55 -11.52 -6.18 15.49
C MET A 55 -10.68 -7.23 16.24
N LYS A 56 -11.34 -8.22 16.86
CA LYS A 56 -10.65 -9.33 17.55
C LYS A 56 -9.84 -10.19 16.58
N GLN A 57 -10.41 -10.51 15.42
CA GLN A 57 -9.75 -11.31 14.38
C GLN A 57 -8.59 -10.53 13.73
N LEU A 58 -8.79 -9.24 13.45
CA LEU A 58 -7.75 -8.32 12.95
C LEU A 58 -6.54 -8.32 13.88
N LYS A 59 -6.76 -8.21 15.20
CA LYS A 59 -5.68 -8.22 16.20
C LYS A 59 -4.97 -9.57 16.27
N TYR A 60 -5.71 -10.67 16.33
CA TYR A 60 -5.13 -12.02 16.35
C TYR A 60 -4.26 -12.29 15.11
N LEU A 61 -4.75 -11.91 13.92
CA LEU A 61 -4.02 -12.10 12.67
C LEU A 61 -2.82 -11.16 12.57
N GLU A 62 -2.94 -9.91 13.05
CA GLU A 62 -1.81 -8.99 13.16
C GLU A 62 -0.69 -9.59 14.02
N ASP A 63 -1.02 -10.08 15.22
CA ASP A 63 -0.06 -10.70 16.14
C ASP A 63 0.62 -11.92 15.48
N SER A 64 -0.15 -12.76 14.79
CA SER A 64 0.37 -13.90 14.01
C SER A 64 1.32 -13.46 12.88
N LEU A 65 0.97 -12.39 12.16
CA LEU A 65 1.81 -11.85 11.09
C LEU A 65 3.11 -11.25 11.61
N VAL A 66 3.06 -10.57 12.76
CA VAL A 66 4.26 -10.03 13.43
C VAL A 66 5.18 -11.17 13.87
N LEU A 67 4.64 -12.23 14.48
CA LEU A 67 5.42 -13.41 14.86
C LEU A 67 6.09 -14.06 13.64
N LYS A 68 5.35 -14.24 12.54
CA LYS A 68 5.89 -14.77 11.27
C LYS A 68 7.01 -13.89 10.71
N LEU A 69 6.91 -12.57 10.86
CA LEU A 69 7.95 -11.62 10.43
C LEU A 69 9.22 -11.79 11.27
N GLU A 70 9.10 -11.92 12.60
CA GLU A 70 10.24 -12.11 13.49
C GLU A 70 10.93 -13.47 13.26
N THR A 71 10.18 -14.56 13.11
CA THR A 71 10.75 -15.86 12.73
C THR A 71 11.51 -15.76 11.41
N ARG A 72 10.92 -15.10 10.41
CA ARG A 72 11.57 -14.89 9.11
C ARG A 72 12.86 -14.07 9.21
N ARG A 73 12.92 -13.13 10.15
CA ARG A 73 14.12 -12.32 10.43
C ARG A 73 15.25 -13.16 11.00
N VAL A 74 14.93 -14.10 11.90
CA VAL A 74 15.89 -15.05 12.46
C VAL A 74 16.40 -16.00 11.38
N ASP A 75 15.51 -16.54 10.54
CA ASP A 75 15.89 -17.41 9.42
C ASP A 75 16.82 -16.69 8.43
N PHE A 76 16.49 -15.43 8.11
CA PHE A 76 17.31 -14.59 7.25
C PHE A 76 18.71 -14.37 7.82
N LYS A 77 18.82 -14.02 9.12
CA LYS A 77 20.11 -13.87 9.79
C LYS A 77 20.92 -15.17 9.74
N THR A 78 20.27 -16.29 10.04
CA THR A 78 20.89 -17.63 10.01
C THR A 78 21.40 -17.99 8.62
N TYR A 79 20.62 -17.67 7.57
CA TYR A 79 21.02 -17.87 6.19
C TYR A 79 22.25 -17.02 5.82
N LEU A 80 22.27 -15.73 6.20
CA LEU A 80 23.40 -14.86 5.92
C LEU A 80 24.67 -15.30 6.65
N ASP A 81 24.55 -15.65 7.94
CA ASP A 81 25.67 -16.14 8.74
C ASP A 81 26.26 -17.45 8.16
N GLY A 82 25.42 -18.29 7.52
CA GLY A 82 25.87 -19.51 6.87
C GLY A 82 26.52 -19.34 5.48
N ASN A 83 26.18 -18.27 4.74
CA ASN A 83 26.57 -18.09 3.33
C ASN A 83 27.53 -16.92 3.06
N ILE A 84 27.58 -15.89 3.92
CA ILE A 84 28.45 -14.71 3.74
C ILE A 84 29.83 -14.95 4.36
N TYR A 85 29.88 -15.54 5.55
CA TYR A 85 31.13 -16.03 6.07
C TYR A 85 31.45 -17.28 5.27
N LEU A 86 32.43 -17.18 4.36
CA LEU A 86 33.12 -18.33 3.78
C LEU A 86 33.20 -19.36 4.89
N ARG A 87 32.51 -20.51 4.73
CA ARG A 87 32.51 -21.59 5.70
C ARG A 87 33.96 -21.80 6.11
N ASN A 88 34.36 -21.23 7.24
CA ASN A 88 35.43 -21.80 7.99
C ASN A 88 34.83 -23.16 8.34
N THR A 89 35.26 -24.20 7.65
CA THR A 89 34.70 -25.56 7.71
C THR A 89 34.77 -26.14 9.13
N GLU A 90 35.37 -25.39 10.05
CA GLU A 90 35.48 -25.62 11.47
C GLU A 90 34.34 -25.01 12.33
N ARG A 91 33.57 -24.02 11.84
CA ARG A 91 32.63 -23.24 12.68
C ARG A 91 31.15 -23.53 12.48
N VAL A 92 30.77 -24.43 11.58
CA VAL A 92 29.45 -25.06 11.70
C VAL A 92 29.51 -25.88 12.98
N LYS A 93 28.82 -25.46 14.05
CA LYS A 93 28.53 -26.34 15.18
C LYS A 93 27.80 -27.53 14.60
N LYS A 94 28.54 -28.59 14.35
CA LYS A 94 28.03 -29.84 13.81
C LYS A 94 27.31 -30.52 14.96
N ASP A 95 26.03 -30.80 14.79
CA ASP A 95 25.33 -31.77 15.63
C ASP A 95 26.09 -33.12 15.61
N SER A 96 25.81 -34.02 16.55
CA SER A 96 26.54 -35.29 16.68
C SER A 96 26.64 -36.09 15.36
N ILE A 97 25.63 -35.96 14.50
CA ILE A 97 25.57 -36.57 13.15
C ILE A 97 26.50 -35.85 12.15
N GLY A 98 26.61 -34.52 12.25
CA GLY A 98 27.51 -33.72 11.41
C GLY A 98 28.99 -33.93 11.75
N GLN A 99 29.32 -34.23 13.01
CA GLN A 99 30.69 -34.52 13.45
C GLN A 99 31.12 -35.90 12.96
N ALA A 100 30.28 -36.93 13.13
CA ALA A 100 30.53 -38.28 12.66
C ALA A 100 30.79 -38.34 11.14
N ASN A 101 30.01 -37.60 10.33
CA ASN A 101 30.20 -37.54 8.88
C ASN A 101 31.47 -36.77 8.47
N ALA A 102 31.85 -35.75 9.22
CA ALA A 102 33.08 -35.01 8.98
C ALA A 102 34.33 -35.82 9.35
N ASP A 103 34.27 -36.61 10.42
CA ASP A 103 35.38 -37.47 10.85
C ASP A 103 35.49 -38.72 9.96
N ALA A 104 34.36 -39.25 9.45
CA ALA A 104 34.36 -40.28 8.41
C ALA A 104 34.96 -39.77 7.07
N GLN A 105 34.72 -38.51 6.71
CA GLN A 105 35.37 -37.89 5.55
C GLN A 105 36.87 -37.62 5.79
N LYS A 106 37.28 -37.17 6.98
CA LYS A 106 38.71 -37.03 7.34
C LYS A 106 39.44 -38.37 7.30
N ALA A 107 38.79 -39.47 7.72
CA ALA A 107 39.37 -40.81 7.71
C ALA A 107 39.61 -41.35 6.28
N LYS A 108 38.77 -40.97 5.30
CA LYS A 108 38.95 -41.34 3.88
C LYS A 108 39.99 -40.48 3.15
N ILE A 109 40.35 -39.32 3.70
CA ILE A 109 41.32 -38.38 3.10
C ILE A 109 42.68 -38.54 3.82
N LYS A 110 43.28 -39.74 3.79
CA LYS A 110 44.63 -39.98 4.32
C LYS A 110 45.77 -39.48 3.41
N ASN A 111 45.46 -39.09 2.17
CA ASN A 111 46.42 -38.52 1.21
C ASN A 111 46.01 -37.12 0.75
N LYS A 112 45.94 -36.15 1.65
CA LYS A 112 46.06 -34.74 1.26
C LYS A 112 47.45 -34.25 1.68
N LYS A 113 48.31 -33.97 0.69
CA LYS A 113 49.40 -33.01 0.85
C LYS A 113 48.84 -31.83 1.65
N LYS A 114 49.36 -31.60 2.85
CA LYS A 114 48.95 -30.49 3.71
C LYS A 114 48.93 -29.23 2.85
N LEU A 115 47.75 -28.63 2.66
CA LEU A 115 47.69 -27.30 2.08
C LEU A 115 48.51 -26.40 2.99
N LYS A 116 49.65 -25.91 2.48
CA LYS A 116 50.53 -25.01 3.22
C LYS A 116 49.69 -23.81 3.62
N LYS A 117 49.67 -23.51 4.92
CA LYS A 117 49.05 -22.28 5.42
C LYS A 117 49.75 -21.10 4.73
N PRO A 118 49.02 -20.07 4.28
CA PRO A 118 49.64 -18.92 3.63
C PRO A 118 50.66 -18.30 4.58
N VAL A 119 51.89 -18.18 4.11
CA VAL A 119 52.97 -17.50 4.82
C VAL A 119 52.65 -16.00 4.79
N PRO A 120 52.79 -15.25 5.91
CA PRO A 120 52.52 -13.82 5.91
C PRO A 120 53.53 -13.12 4.97
N GLY A 121 53.07 -12.57 3.84
CA GLY A 121 53.89 -11.74 2.95
C GLY A 121 53.92 -12.16 1.47
N GLU A 122 53.43 -13.34 1.09
CA GLU A 122 53.23 -13.66 -0.33
C GLU A 122 51.90 -13.08 -0.81
N SER A 123 51.90 -12.43 -1.99
CA SER A 123 50.67 -11.94 -2.61
C SER A 123 49.72 -13.13 -2.78
N PHE A 124 48.51 -13.05 -2.21
CA PHE A 124 47.46 -14.09 -2.24
C PHE A 124 47.23 -14.68 -3.64
N TYR A 125 47.57 -13.91 -4.67
CA TYR A 125 47.50 -14.24 -6.08
C TYR A 125 48.54 -15.26 -6.57
N ASP A 126 49.74 -15.32 -5.99
CA ASP A 126 50.82 -16.24 -6.43
C ASP A 126 50.60 -17.68 -5.93
N PHE A 127 49.93 -17.86 -4.79
CA PHE A 127 49.62 -19.17 -4.21
C PHE A 127 48.61 -19.98 -5.04
N LEU A 128 47.84 -19.33 -5.93
CA LEU A 128 46.68 -19.92 -6.60
C LEU A 128 46.89 -20.27 -8.11
N SER A 129 48.09 -20.08 -8.67
CA SER A 129 48.44 -20.39 -10.08
C SER A 129 47.90 -21.76 -10.57
N ASN A 130 47.33 -21.95 -11.77
CA ASN A 130 46.96 -21.08 -12.90
C ASN A 130 45.72 -21.62 -13.68
N TYR A 131 45.04 -22.65 -13.18
CA TYR A 131 43.79 -23.19 -13.78
C TYR A 131 42.63 -23.19 -12.76
N ASP A 132 42.94 -23.48 -11.49
CA ASP A 132 41.99 -23.39 -10.38
C ASP A 132 41.61 -21.94 -10.02
N ASN A 133 42.46 -20.96 -10.35
CA ASN A 133 42.24 -19.53 -10.14
C ASN A 133 40.93 -19.02 -10.75
N ILE A 134 40.70 -19.34 -12.03
CA ILE A 134 39.53 -18.87 -12.76
C ILE A 134 38.27 -19.59 -12.25
N ALA A 135 38.37 -20.88 -11.92
CA ALA A 135 37.27 -21.65 -11.36
C ALA A 135 36.88 -21.15 -9.95
N LEU A 136 37.85 -20.92 -9.07
CA LEU A 136 37.64 -20.37 -7.73
C LEU A 136 37.07 -18.95 -7.77
N TYR A 137 37.60 -18.09 -8.64
CA TYR A 137 37.05 -16.74 -8.86
C TYR A 137 35.60 -16.80 -9.37
N LYS A 138 35.30 -17.69 -10.32
CA LYS A 138 33.92 -17.89 -10.81
C LYS A 138 33.00 -18.37 -9.69
N ILE A 139 33.43 -19.30 -8.83
CA ILE A 139 32.66 -19.78 -7.68
C ILE A 139 32.41 -18.64 -6.69
N ALA A 140 33.46 -17.89 -6.31
CA ALA A 140 33.35 -16.77 -5.39
C ALA A 140 32.42 -15.67 -5.93
N LYS A 141 32.57 -15.33 -7.22
CA LYS A 141 31.69 -14.38 -7.91
C LYS A 141 30.23 -14.86 -7.93
N ASN A 142 30.00 -16.14 -8.21
CA ASN A 142 28.65 -16.71 -8.21
C ASN A 142 28.03 -16.73 -6.81
N LEU A 143 28.81 -17.06 -5.77
CA LEU A 143 28.36 -17.01 -4.37
C LEU A 143 27.99 -15.59 -3.96
N ALA A 144 28.85 -14.61 -4.26
CA ALA A 144 28.60 -13.20 -3.99
C ALA A 144 27.33 -12.71 -4.70
N ARG A 145 27.17 -13.07 -5.99
CA ARG A 145 25.97 -12.74 -6.77
C ARG A 145 24.71 -13.37 -6.20
N ASN A 146 24.77 -14.63 -5.77
CA ASN A 146 23.63 -15.33 -5.16
C ASN A 146 23.23 -14.69 -3.83
N ASN A 147 24.20 -14.37 -2.97
CA ASN A 147 23.96 -13.67 -1.71
C ASN A 147 23.36 -12.27 -1.95
N TYR A 148 23.87 -11.52 -2.92
CA TYR A 148 23.31 -10.23 -3.31
C TYR A 148 21.86 -10.36 -3.79
N ASN A 149 21.59 -11.31 -4.69
CA ASN A 149 20.23 -11.57 -5.17
C ASN A 149 19.28 -11.98 -4.03
N TYR A 150 19.75 -12.78 -3.08
CA TYR A 150 18.99 -13.16 -1.90
C TYR A 150 18.69 -11.95 -1.00
N LEU A 151 19.67 -11.08 -0.74
CA LEU A 151 19.50 -9.85 0.03
C LEU A 151 18.44 -8.94 -0.60
N GLN A 152 18.52 -8.71 -1.91
CA GLN A 152 17.56 -7.89 -2.65
C GLN A 152 16.14 -8.46 -2.54
N ARG A 153 15.97 -9.77 -2.80
CA ARG A 153 14.66 -10.44 -2.67
C ARG A 153 14.13 -10.39 -1.25
N SER A 154 14.99 -10.61 -0.27
CA SER A 154 14.59 -10.61 1.13
C SER A 154 14.21 -9.21 1.61
N GLN A 155 14.90 -8.16 1.16
CA GLN A 155 14.54 -6.77 1.44
C GLN A 155 13.13 -6.46 0.91
N GLU A 156 12.83 -6.86 -0.32
CA GLU A 156 11.50 -6.67 -0.91
C GLU A 156 10.43 -7.51 -0.16
N GLU A 157 10.75 -8.75 0.20
CA GLU A 157 9.90 -9.62 1.00
C GLU A 157 9.55 -8.98 2.36
N PHE A 158 10.54 -8.49 3.11
CA PHE A 158 10.32 -7.81 4.39
C PHE A 158 9.49 -6.55 4.23
N LYS A 159 9.74 -5.75 3.19
CA LYS A 159 8.94 -4.55 2.88
C LYS A 159 7.47 -4.92 2.61
N ASN A 160 7.23 -5.98 1.84
CA ASN A 160 5.89 -6.43 1.51
C ASN A 160 5.15 -7.01 2.73
N ARG A 161 5.83 -7.81 3.57
CA ARG A 161 5.29 -8.32 4.84
C ARG A 161 4.93 -7.18 5.79
N LYS A 162 5.81 -6.18 5.95
CA LYS A 162 5.55 -5.00 6.78
C LYS A 162 4.34 -4.22 6.26
N LYS A 163 4.27 -3.97 4.94
CA LYS A 163 3.12 -3.32 4.31
C LYS A 163 1.82 -4.09 4.59
N TYR A 164 1.85 -5.42 4.56
CA TYR A 164 0.69 -6.24 4.87
C TYR A 164 0.23 -6.03 6.31
N ILE A 165 1.13 -6.10 7.30
CA ILE A 165 0.82 -5.78 8.72
C ILE A 165 0.25 -4.37 8.86
N THR A 166 0.83 -3.37 8.18
CA THR A 166 0.33 -1.99 8.21
C THR A 166 -1.11 -1.89 7.72
N ARG A 167 -1.55 -2.69 6.73
CA ARG A 167 -2.96 -2.70 6.27
C ARG A 167 -3.92 -3.16 7.36
N TYR A 168 -3.55 -4.18 8.14
CA TYR A 168 -4.37 -4.64 9.27
C TYR A 168 -4.52 -3.54 10.33
N LYS A 169 -3.41 -2.88 10.67
CA LYS A 169 -3.41 -1.74 11.61
C LYS A 169 -4.27 -0.57 11.11
N ILE A 170 -4.20 -0.26 9.82
CA ILE A 170 -5.01 0.78 9.18
C ILE A 170 -6.50 0.46 9.34
N GLU A 171 -6.93 -0.78 9.04
CA GLU A 171 -8.34 -1.17 9.18
C GLU A 171 -8.85 -1.12 10.61
N GLN A 172 -8.03 -1.53 11.59
CA GLN A 172 -8.37 -1.41 13.00
C GLN A 172 -8.66 0.05 13.37
N HIS A 173 -7.76 0.96 13.00
CA HIS A 173 -7.97 2.38 13.27
C HIS A 173 -9.14 2.97 12.46
N ARG A 174 -9.35 2.54 11.21
CA ARG A 174 -10.46 3.00 10.35
C ARG A 174 -11.82 2.80 11.01
N LYS A 175 -12.05 1.61 11.58
CA LYS A 175 -13.32 1.24 12.21
C LYS A 175 -13.62 2.10 13.44
N ILE A 176 -12.60 2.37 14.25
CA ILE A 176 -12.73 3.23 15.44
C ILE A 176 -12.91 4.69 15.04
N MET A 177 -12.11 5.15 14.07
CA MET A 177 -12.10 6.52 13.57
C MET A 177 -13.45 6.92 12.98
N LEU A 178 -14.12 6.03 12.24
CA LEU A 178 -15.43 6.29 11.66
C LEU A 178 -16.49 6.63 12.73
N SER A 179 -16.50 5.92 13.86
CA SER A 179 -17.41 6.22 14.97
C SER A 179 -17.11 7.58 15.60
N PHE A 180 -15.84 7.92 15.78
CA PHE A 180 -15.45 9.25 16.28
C PHE A 180 -15.76 10.36 15.28
N ALA A 181 -15.65 10.11 13.98
CA ALA A 181 -15.97 11.08 12.95
C ALA A 181 -17.45 11.49 13.02
N CYS A 182 -18.37 10.56 13.27
CA CYS A 182 -19.79 10.87 13.49
C CYS A 182 -20.00 11.85 14.65
N ILE A 183 -19.28 11.66 15.77
CA ILE A 183 -19.36 12.54 16.93
C ILE A 183 -18.84 13.95 16.57
N VAL A 184 -17.67 14.03 15.93
CA VAL A 184 -17.06 15.32 15.54
C VAL A 184 -17.94 16.07 14.54
N LEU A 185 -18.52 15.38 13.55
CA LEU A 185 -19.43 15.95 12.58
C LEU A 185 -20.75 16.40 13.21
N PHE A 186 -21.27 15.68 14.21
CA PHE A 186 -22.43 16.12 14.98
C PHE A 186 -22.16 17.45 15.69
N PHE A 187 -21.01 17.59 16.35
CA PHE A 187 -20.59 18.84 16.98
C PHE A 187 -20.29 19.96 15.98
N ILE A 188 -20.12 19.68 14.69
CA ILE A 188 -20.04 20.71 13.65
C ILE A 188 -21.44 21.10 13.18
N GLY A 189 -22.30 20.11 12.93
CA GLY A 189 -23.65 20.32 12.40
C GLY A 189 -24.61 21.00 13.37
N ALA A 190 -24.60 20.62 14.65
CA ALA A 190 -25.47 21.20 15.67
C ALA A 190 -25.28 22.72 15.85
N PRO A 191 -24.06 23.26 16.07
CA PRO A 191 -23.85 24.70 16.18
C PRO A 191 -24.11 25.42 14.86
N LEU A 192 -23.75 24.86 13.69
CA LEU A 192 -24.05 25.49 12.39
C LEU A 192 -25.57 25.64 12.16
N GLY A 193 -26.35 24.62 12.52
CA GLY A 193 -27.81 24.67 12.42
C GLY A 193 -28.44 25.71 13.36
N ALA A 194 -27.92 25.84 14.57
CA ALA A 194 -28.40 26.81 15.56
C ALA A 194 -27.99 28.26 15.23
N ILE A 195 -26.75 28.48 14.76
CA ILE A 195 -26.24 29.81 14.43
C ILE A 195 -26.95 30.39 13.20
N ILE A 196 -27.18 29.58 12.15
CA ILE A 196 -27.60 30.10 10.85
C ILE A 196 -29.12 30.08 10.71
N ARG A 197 -29.80 30.96 11.46
CA ARG A 197 -31.27 31.05 11.51
C ARG A 197 -31.91 31.82 10.34
N LYS A 198 -31.13 32.54 9.51
CA LYS A 198 -31.64 33.44 8.44
C LYS A 198 -31.49 32.89 7.01
N GLY A 199 -31.11 31.62 6.85
CA GLY A 199 -31.11 30.91 5.56
C GLY A 199 -32.14 29.78 5.57
N GLY A 200 -32.70 29.43 4.41
CA GLY A 200 -33.55 28.24 4.29
C GLY A 200 -32.82 26.95 4.73
N PHE A 201 -33.58 25.87 4.96
CA PHE A 201 -33.09 24.60 5.55
C PHE A 201 -31.83 24.02 4.88
N GLY A 202 -31.54 24.39 3.63
CA GLY A 202 -30.37 23.92 2.88
C GLY A 202 -29.02 24.55 3.26
N PHE A 203 -28.96 25.76 3.84
CA PHE A 203 -27.67 26.42 4.10
C PHE A 203 -26.80 25.68 5.14
N PRO A 204 -27.32 25.24 6.30
CA PRO A 204 -26.55 24.41 7.24
C PRO A 204 -26.12 23.05 6.66
N VAL A 205 -26.94 22.48 5.76
CA VAL A 205 -26.64 21.21 5.07
C VAL A 205 -25.45 21.36 4.14
N VAL A 206 -25.38 22.44 3.35
CA VAL A 206 -24.25 22.70 2.45
C VAL A 206 -22.94 22.82 3.23
N PHE A 207 -22.92 23.55 4.35
CA PHE A 207 -21.72 23.64 5.19
C PHE A 207 -21.32 22.27 5.78
N SER A 208 -22.29 21.47 6.20
CA SER A 208 -22.04 20.09 6.68
C SER A 208 -21.37 19.23 5.61
N ILE A 209 -21.83 19.32 4.35
CA ILE A 209 -21.22 18.59 3.22
C ILE A 209 -19.79 19.06 2.97
N ILE A 210 -19.51 20.36 3.05
CA ILE A 210 -18.15 20.90 2.87
C ILE A 210 -17.20 20.32 3.94
N PHE A 211 -17.58 20.33 5.21
CA PHE A 211 -16.76 19.73 6.27
C PHE A 211 -16.60 18.22 6.13
N PHE A 212 -17.64 17.52 5.68
CA PHE A 212 -17.56 16.09 5.35
C PHE A 212 -16.60 15.81 4.18
N LEU A 213 -16.56 16.65 3.15
CA LEU A 213 -15.59 16.51 2.06
C LEU A 213 -14.15 16.77 2.54
N ILE A 214 -13.95 17.78 3.37
CA ILE A 214 -12.63 18.05 3.99
C ILE A 214 -12.18 16.84 4.81
N PHE A 215 -13.08 16.26 5.63
CA PHE A 215 -12.83 15.02 6.36
C PHE A 215 -12.38 13.91 5.41
N HIS A 216 -13.18 13.63 4.37
CA HIS A 216 -12.97 12.51 3.48
C HIS A 216 -11.65 12.62 2.69
N ILE A 217 -11.36 13.80 2.14
CA ILE A 217 -10.12 14.06 1.39
C ILE A 217 -8.91 13.91 2.31
N THR A 218 -8.96 14.52 3.50
CA THR A 218 -7.87 14.49 4.48
C THR A 218 -7.63 13.08 5.00
N SER A 219 -8.70 12.33 5.32
CA SER A 219 -8.62 10.94 5.76
C SER A 219 -8.06 10.03 4.66
N THR A 220 -8.48 10.22 3.40
CA THR A 220 -7.97 9.42 2.27
C THR A 220 -6.49 9.74 2.01
N ALA A 221 -6.08 11.00 2.15
CA ALA A 221 -4.68 11.39 2.05
C ALA A 221 -3.83 10.75 3.17
N GLY A 222 -4.32 10.81 4.42
CA GLY A 222 -3.65 10.19 5.57
C GLY A 222 -3.54 8.66 5.45
N GLU A 223 -4.57 7.99 4.93
CA GLU A 223 -4.53 6.56 4.63
C GLU A 223 -3.45 6.23 3.58
N LYS A 224 -3.34 7.03 2.52
CA LYS A 224 -2.28 6.86 1.50
C LYS A 224 -0.89 7.04 2.10
N MET A 225 -0.70 8.02 2.99
CA MET A 225 0.58 8.23 3.70
C MET A 225 0.94 7.04 4.59
N ALA A 226 -0.04 6.45 5.28
CA ALA A 226 0.16 5.25 6.09
C ALA A 226 0.50 4.02 5.22
N LYS A 227 -0.18 3.82 4.09
CA LYS A 227 0.09 2.72 3.15
C LYS A 227 1.49 2.79 2.52
N GLN A 228 2.03 4.00 2.37
CA GLN A 228 3.37 4.24 1.83
C GLN A 228 4.48 4.16 2.90
N ASP A 229 4.14 3.85 4.16
CA ASP A 229 5.09 3.79 5.29
C ASP A 229 5.77 5.16 5.55
N VAL A 230 5.13 6.26 5.12
CA VAL A 230 5.59 7.65 5.36
C VAL A 230 5.17 8.12 6.74
N ALA A 231 3.96 7.74 7.17
CA ALA A 231 3.43 8.03 8.49
C ALA A 231 3.02 6.72 9.21
N PRO A 232 3.11 6.67 10.55
CA PRO A 232 2.55 5.56 11.31
C PRO A 232 1.04 5.42 11.04
N ALA A 233 0.53 4.19 11.03
CA ALA A 233 -0.90 3.90 10.78
C ALA A 233 -1.84 4.70 11.70
N PHE A 234 -1.44 4.89 12.95
CA PHE A 234 -2.16 5.73 13.92
C PHE A 234 -2.32 7.17 13.42
N PHE A 235 -1.21 7.88 13.14
CA PHE A 235 -1.28 9.27 12.70
C PHE A 235 -1.97 9.42 11.35
N GLY A 236 -1.70 8.52 10.40
CA GLY A 236 -2.33 8.57 9.07
C GLY A 236 -3.85 8.47 9.12
N MET A 237 -4.39 7.58 9.94
CA MET A 237 -5.86 7.40 10.03
C MET A 237 -6.54 8.50 10.85
N TRP A 238 -5.90 9.01 11.90
CA TRP A 238 -6.48 10.03 12.77
C TRP A 238 -6.33 11.46 12.24
N LEU A 239 -5.56 11.66 11.16
CA LEU A 239 -5.28 12.97 10.57
C LEU A 239 -6.56 13.77 10.28
N GLY A 240 -7.57 13.14 9.70
CA GLY A 240 -8.86 13.79 9.41
C GLY A 240 -9.58 14.31 10.66
N ILE A 241 -9.55 13.54 11.74
CA ILE A 241 -10.12 13.94 13.04
C ILE A 241 -9.29 15.06 13.64
N ILE A 242 -7.96 14.93 13.69
CA ILE A 242 -7.05 15.93 14.27
C ILE A 242 -7.24 17.29 13.58
N VAL A 243 -7.47 17.29 12.27
CA VAL A 243 -7.74 18.52 11.52
C VAL A 243 -9.11 19.10 11.88
N LEU A 244 -10.17 18.30 11.98
CA LEU A 244 -11.53 18.79 12.21
C LEU A 244 -11.90 19.09 13.66
N LEU A 245 -11.29 18.39 14.61
CA LEU A 245 -11.54 18.54 16.04
C LEU A 245 -11.35 19.99 16.54
N PRO A 246 -10.28 20.74 16.20
CA PRO A 246 -10.17 22.14 16.60
C PRO A 246 -11.26 23.02 15.98
N PHE A 247 -11.68 22.76 14.73
CA PHE A 247 -12.81 23.48 14.13
C PHE A 247 -14.12 23.15 14.85
N SER A 248 -14.36 21.89 15.16
CA SER A 248 -15.54 21.42 15.89
C SER A 248 -15.66 22.10 17.26
N ILE A 249 -14.57 22.14 18.03
CA ILE A 249 -14.52 22.83 19.34
C ILE A 249 -14.71 24.34 19.15
N PHE A 250 -14.02 24.95 18.18
CA PHE A 250 -14.11 26.37 17.92
C PHE A 250 -15.55 26.80 17.56
N LEU A 251 -16.21 26.07 16.64
CA LEU A 251 -17.60 26.35 16.27
C LEU A 251 -18.56 26.14 17.43
N THR A 252 -18.37 25.09 18.23
CA THR A 252 -19.22 24.79 19.39
C THR A 252 -19.11 25.90 20.45
N ASN A 253 -17.90 26.29 20.84
CA ASN A 253 -17.68 27.39 21.81
C ASN A 253 -18.31 28.70 21.33
N LYS A 254 -18.27 28.93 20.03
CA LYS A 254 -18.74 30.15 19.39
C LYS A 254 -20.27 30.21 19.27
N ALA A 255 -20.91 29.06 19.11
CA ALA A 255 -22.37 28.93 19.15
C ALA A 255 -22.93 29.13 20.56
N ILE A 256 -22.21 28.63 21.59
CA ILE A 256 -22.62 28.77 22.99
C ILE A 256 -22.53 30.23 23.46
N ASN A 257 -21.49 30.96 23.03
CA ASN A 257 -21.24 32.34 23.45
C ASN A 257 -21.96 33.41 22.59
N ASP A 258 -23.10 33.06 21.96
CA ASP A 258 -23.99 33.99 21.21
C ASP A 258 -23.30 34.96 20.24
N SER A 259 -22.33 34.47 19.46
CA SER A 259 -21.60 35.34 18.54
C SER A 259 -22.28 35.47 17.17
N THR A 260 -22.72 36.69 16.84
CA THR A 260 -23.29 37.13 15.56
C THR A 260 -22.25 37.21 14.43
N ILE A 261 -21.41 36.19 14.25
CA ILE A 261 -20.26 36.27 13.32
C ILE A 261 -20.62 35.96 11.85
N LEU A 262 -21.91 35.79 11.55
CA LEU A 262 -22.43 35.73 10.18
C LEU A 262 -23.53 36.77 9.95
N ASP A 263 -23.32 38.00 10.40
CA ASP A 263 -24.04 39.13 9.81
C ASP A 263 -23.59 39.34 8.36
N LYS A 264 -24.51 39.86 7.53
CA LYS A 264 -24.38 40.11 6.08
C LYS A 264 -23.04 40.73 5.64
N GLU A 265 -22.36 41.43 6.55
CA GLU A 265 -21.07 42.09 6.31
C GLU A 265 -19.90 41.12 6.07
N PHE A 266 -19.84 39.96 6.74
CA PHE A 266 -18.74 38.99 6.53
C PHE A 266 -18.85 38.31 5.15
N TYR A 267 -20.08 37.96 4.76
CA TYR A 267 -20.37 37.37 3.45
C TYR A 267 -20.12 38.38 2.32
N ASN A 268 -20.53 39.64 2.50
CA ASN A 268 -20.20 40.71 1.57
C ASN A 268 -18.67 40.93 1.47
N ARG A 269 -17.94 40.96 2.59
CA ARG A 269 -16.49 41.18 2.56
C ARG A 269 -15.71 40.04 1.87
N PHE A 270 -16.16 38.80 1.95
CA PHE A 270 -15.56 37.66 1.25
C PHE A 270 -16.02 37.50 -0.21
N LEU A 271 -17.27 37.85 -0.56
CA LEU A 271 -17.77 37.77 -1.94
C LEU A 271 -17.51 39.00 -2.82
N ILE A 272 -17.33 40.19 -2.24
CA ILE A 272 -16.98 41.41 -2.99
C ILE A 272 -15.69 41.26 -3.83
N PRO A 273 -14.58 40.65 -3.36
CA PRO A 273 -13.41 40.47 -4.21
C PRO A 273 -13.65 39.48 -5.36
N ILE A 274 -14.41 38.40 -5.12
CA ILE A 274 -14.71 37.37 -6.13
C ILE A 274 -15.69 37.89 -7.21
N THR A 275 -16.71 38.64 -6.80
CA THR A 275 -17.68 39.24 -7.72
C THR A 275 -17.10 40.42 -8.50
N ARG A 276 -16.14 41.18 -7.93
CA ARG A 276 -15.36 42.18 -8.68
C ARG A 276 -14.50 41.53 -9.76
N PHE A 277 -13.85 40.41 -9.46
CA PHE A 277 -13.01 39.70 -10.43
C PHE A 277 -13.83 39.16 -11.62
N LEU A 278 -15.04 38.67 -11.37
CA LEU A 278 -15.97 38.24 -12.44
C LEU A 278 -16.58 39.41 -13.23
N ARG A 279 -16.75 40.59 -12.60
CA ARG A 279 -17.29 41.79 -13.26
C ARG A 279 -16.26 42.50 -14.16
N ILE A 280 -14.97 42.39 -13.86
CA ILE A 280 -13.88 42.91 -14.71
C ILE A 280 -13.84 42.14 -16.03
N ARG A 281 -14.05 40.82 -16.00
CA ARG A 281 -14.04 39.98 -17.21
C ARG A 281 -15.24 40.19 -18.15
N LYS A 282 -16.35 40.75 -17.64
CA LYS A 282 -17.51 41.14 -18.48
C LYS A 282 -17.29 42.47 -19.19
N LYS A 283 -16.49 43.38 -18.63
CA LYS A 283 -16.20 44.69 -19.23
C LYS A 283 -15.18 44.63 -20.37
N GLU A 284 -14.30 43.62 -20.36
CA GLU A 284 -13.33 43.37 -21.45
C GLU A 284 -14.02 42.89 -22.74
N ASN A 285 -15.09 42.09 -22.63
CA ASN A 285 -15.82 41.55 -23.79
C ASN A 285 -16.84 42.53 -24.42
N GLU A 286 -17.11 43.69 -23.82
CA GLU A 286 -18.01 44.73 -24.35
C GLU A 286 -17.27 45.90 -25.01
N SER A 287 -15.92 45.88 -25.05
CA SER A 287 -15.08 46.99 -25.55
C SER A 287 -14.39 46.76 -26.90
N THR A 288 -14.89 45.81 -27.71
CA THR A 288 -14.58 45.75 -29.14
C THR A 288 -15.82 46.10 -29.97
N PRO A 289 -16.06 47.38 -30.27
CA PRO A 289 -16.80 47.77 -31.47
C PRO A 289 -15.81 47.95 -32.64
N ALA A 290 -16.13 47.26 -33.75
CA ALA A 290 -15.67 47.46 -35.13
C ALA A 290 -14.15 47.54 -35.41
#